data_AF-A0A6J6X9N6-F1
#
_entry.id   AF-A0A6J6X9N6-F1
#
_cell.length_a   1.000
_cell.length_b   1.000
_cell.length_c   1.000
_cell.angle_alpha   90.00
_cell.angle_beta   90.00
_cell.angle_gamma   90.00
#
_symmetry.space_group_name_H-M   'P 1'
#
loop_
_entity.id
_entity.type
_entity.pdbx_description
1 polymer ?
#
loop_
_entity_poly.entity_id
_entity_poly.type
_entity_poly.pdbx_seq_one_letter_code
_entity_poly.pdbx_strand_id
1 'polypeptide(L)' 'MKVVRIVCYVNGAPGFISQPAVANGASELFMHIWGEAGIAARSALGVAELPLNSPVEVELTVEVK' A
#
# COMPACT_ATOMS: atom_id res chain seq x y z
N MET A 1 -16.10 0.48 9.54
CA MET A 1 -15.06 -0.04 8.64
C MET A 1 -13.75 0.61 9.06
N LYS A 2 -12.75 -0.20 9.41
CA LYS A 2 -11.42 0.25 9.83
C LYS A 2 -10.37 -0.43 8.96
N VAL A 3 -9.38 0.32 8.48
CA VAL A 3 -8.24 -0.27 7.77
C VAL A 3 -7.27 -0.83 8.80
N VAL A 4 -7.05 -2.14 8.78
CA VAL A 4 -6.21 -2.83 9.77
C VAL A 4 -4.78 -2.95 9.25
N ARG A 5 -4.63 -3.31 7.98
CA ARG A 5 -3.33 -3.50 7.34
C ARG A 5 -3.38 -3.12 5.87
N ILE A 6 -2.29 -2.50 5.40
CA ILE A 6 -2.03 -2.17 4.00
C ILE A 6 -0.75 -2.89 3.58
N VAL A 7 -0.80 -3.68 2.52
CA VAL A 7 0.39 -4.25 1.88
C VAL A 7 0.51 -3.66 0.48
N CYS A 8 1.60 -2.94 0.22
CA CYS A 8 1.89 -2.36 -1.08
C CYS A 8 3.02 -3.13 -1.75
N TYR A 9 2.72 -3.70 -2.92
CA TYR A 9 3.71 -4.27 -3.82
C TYR A 9 4.06 -3.23 -4.87
N VAL A 10 5.35 -2.93 -5.01
CA VAL A 10 5.86 -1.91 -5.93
C VAL A 10 6.78 -2.60 -6.91
N ASN A 11 6.39 -2.59 -8.18
CA ASN A 11 7.23 -3.05 -9.27
C ASN A 11 8.38 -2.06 -9.45
N GLY A 12 9.62 -2.54 -9.32
CA GLY A 12 10.80 -1.69 -9.36
C GLY A 12 12.03 -2.40 -9.91
N ALA A 13 12.88 -1.65 -10.60
CA ALA A 13 14.15 -2.15 -11.07
C ALA A 13 15.09 -2.51 -9.89
N PRO A 14 16.05 -3.43 -10.09
CA PRO A 14 17.07 -3.71 -9.09
C PRO A 14 17.76 -2.43 -8.59
N GLY A 15 17.88 -2.28 -7.27
CA GLY A 15 18.45 -1.09 -6.64
C GLY A 15 17.45 0.03 -6.35
N PHE A 16 16.20 -0.06 -6.80
CA PHE A 16 15.15 0.85 -6.34
C PHE A 16 14.78 0.54 -4.88
N ILE A 17 14.86 1.55 -4.00
CA ILE A 17 14.64 1.40 -2.55
C ILE A 17 13.60 2.39 -2.00
N SER A 18 12.89 3.10 -2.87
CA SER A 18 11.92 4.13 -2.48
C SER A 18 10.47 3.62 -2.42
N GLN A 19 10.27 2.30 -2.30
CA GLN A 19 8.95 1.69 -2.12
C GLN A 19 8.16 2.29 -0.94
N PRO A 20 8.78 2.65 0.21
CA PRO A 20 8.04 3.30 1.30
C PRO A 20 7.41 4.64 0.90
N ALA A 21 8.07 5.41 0.03
CA ALA A 21 7.55 6.68 -0.45
C ALA A 21 6.40 6.47 -1.44
N VAL A 22 6.50 5.48 -2.33
CA VAL A 22 5.38 5.09 -3.22
C VAL A 22 4.17 4.63 -2.40
N ALA A 23 4.40 3.84 -1.36
CA ALA A 23 3.35 3.33 -0.48
C ALA A 23 2.69 4.42 0.39
N ASN A 24 3.28 5.62 0.52
CA ASN A 24 2.63 6.74 1.22
C ASN A 24 1.33 7.15 0.51
N GLY A 25 1.28 7.07 -0.82
CA GLY A 25 0.06 7.43 -1.57
C GLY A 25 -1.16 6.63 -1.12
N ALA A 26 -0.99 5.33 -0.84
CA ALA A 26 -2.06 4.50 -0.29
C ALA A 26 -2.44 4.92 1.14
N SER A 27 -1.44 5.10 2.02
CA SER A 27 -1.67 5.49 3.42
C SER A 27 -2.37 6.85 3.54
N GLU A 28 -1.91 7.85 2.79
CA GLU A 28 -2.47 9.19 2.77
C GLU A 28 -3.89 9.20 2.22
N LEU A 29 -4.15 8.45 1.15
CA LEU A 29 -5.50 8.31 0.59
C LEU A 29 -6.48 7.72 1.61
N PHE A 30 -6.11 6.63 2.28
CA PHE A 30 -7.01 5.99 3.25
C PHE A 30 -7.22 6.84 4.49
N MET A 31 -6.18 7.52 4.96
CA MET A 31 -6.32 8.52 6.03
C MET A 31 -7.22 9.69 5.59
N HIS A 32 -7.12 10.15 4.34
CA HIS A 32 -7.97 11.22 3.82
C HIS A 32 -9.44 10.81 3.75
N ILE A 33 -9.74 9.57 3.34
CA ILE A 33 -11.12 9.07 3.20
C ILE A 33 -11.73 8.71 4.56
N TRP A 34 -10.99 8.03 5.43
CA TRP A 34 -11.51 7.43 6.68
C TRP A 34 -11.00 8.07 7.98
N GLY A 35 -10.21 9.14 7.89
CA GLY A 35 -9.63 9.81 9.05
C GLY A 35 -8.77 8.86 9.88
N GLU A 36 -8.93 8.89 11.20
CA GLU A 36 -8.22 7.98 12.12
C GLU A 36 -8.48 6.49 11.82
N ALA A 37 -9.65 6.14 11.29
CA ALA A 37 -9.97 4.76 10.92
C ALA A 37 -9.22 4.27 9.66
N GLY A 38 -8.55 5.18 8.94
CA GLY A 38 -7.66 4.88 7.82
C GLY A 38 -6.20 4.63 8.22
N ILE A 39 -5.83 4.88 9.48
CA ILE A 39 -4.46 4.64 9.98
C ILE A 39 -4.28 3.14 10.23
N ALA A 40 -3.33 2.53 9.51
CA ALA A 40 -3.10 1.09 9.50
C ALA A 40 -1.62 0.72 9.59
N ALA A 41 -1.33 -0.50 10.05
CA ALA A 41 -0.01 -1.10 9.90
C ALA A 41 0.29 -1.31 8.40
N ARG A 42 1.56 -1.14 8.00
CA ARG A 42 1.94 -1.14 6.58
C ARG A 42 3.18 -2.00 6.27
N SER A 43 3.13 -2.68 5.13
CA SER A 43 4.30 -3.25 4.45
C SER A 43 4.45 -2.63 3.06
N ALA A 44 5.69 -2.31 2.67
CA ALA A 44 6.03 -1.83 1.32
C ALA A 44 7.14 -2.73 0.77
N LEU A 45 6.82 -3.48 -0.28
CA LEU A 45 7.67 -4.54 -0.81
C LEU A 45 8.04 -4.23 -2.26
N GLY A 46 9.34 -4.38 -2.58
CA GLY A 46 9.78 -4.39 -3.97
C GLY A 46 9.51 -5.74 -4.60
N VAL A 47 8.94 -5.75 -5.80
CA VAL A 47 8.72 -6.96 -6.60
C VAL A 47 9.28 -6.77 -8.00
N ALA A 48 9.68 -7.87 -8.65
CA ALA A 48 10.25 -7.83 -10.00
C ALA A 48 9.20 -7.53 -11.07
N GLU A 49 7.97 -7.98 -10.87
CA GLU A 49 6.86 -7.81 -11.79
C GLU A 49 5.51 -7.94 -11.06
N LEU A 50 4.46 -7.42 -11.68
CA LEU A 50 3.07 -7.53 -11.24
C LEU A 50 2.17 -7.90 -12.44
N PRO A 51 0.99 -8.50 -12.19
CA PRO A 51 0.02 -8.75 -13.25
C PRO A 51 -0.29 -7.50 -14.08
N LEU A 52 -0.52 -7.70 -15.38
CA LEU A 52 -0.85 -6.63 -16.34
C LEU A 52 0.23 -5.53 -16.45
N ASN A 53 1.46 -5.79 -16.02
CA ASN A 53 2.54 -4.79 -15.93
C ASN A 53 2.15 -3.59 -15.06
N SER A 54 1.38 -3.82 -13.98
CA SER A 54 1.02 -2.76 -13.05
C SER A 54 2.26 -2.22 -12.33
N PRO A 55 2.35 -0.89 -12.08
CA PRO A 55 3.43 -0.33 -11.27
C PRO A 55 3.25 -0.62 -9.77
N VAL A 56 2.01 -0.73 -9.31
CA VAL A 56 1.67 -0.92 -7.89
C VAL A 56 0.45 -1.83 -7.75
N GLU A 57 0.48 -2.71 -6.77
CA GLU A 57 -0.67 -3.48 -6.30
C GLU A 57 -0.84 -3.28 -4.79
N VAL A 58 -2.08 -3.09 -4.32
CA VAL A 58 -2.39 -2.81 -2.91
C VAL A 58 -3.39 -3.82 -2.39
N GLU A 59 -2.99 -4.55 -1.34
CA GLU A 59 -3.87 -5.46 -0.58
C GLU A 59 -4.28 -4.80 0.74
N LEU A 60 -5.56 -4.91 1.08
CA LEU A 60 -6.13 -4.37 2.31
C LEU A 60 -6.75 -5.48 3.17
N THR A 61 -6.42 -5.44 4.46
CA THR A 61 -7.22 -6.12 5.49
C THR A 61 -8.07 -5.07 6.19
N VAL A 62 -9.39 -5.25 6.18
CA VAL A 62 -10.35 -4.31 6.77
C VAL A 62 -11.24 -5.00 7.78
N GLU A 63 -11.54 -4.31 8.88
CA GLU A 63 -12.56 -4.72 9.84
C GLU A 63 -13.91 -4.12 9.42
N VAL A 64 -14.90 -4.98 9.19
CA VAL A 64 -16.29 -4.60 8.87
C VAL A 64 -17.17 -4.75 10.11
N LYS A 65 -18.23 -3.94 10.20
CA LYS A 65 -19.25 -4.06 11.25
C LYS A 65 -20.36 -4.99 10.79
#